data_AF-A0A800JBZ1-F1
#
_entry.id   AF-A0A800JBZ1-F1
#
_cell.length_a   1.000
_cell.length_b   1.000
_cell.length_c   1.000
_cell.angle_alpha   90.00
_cell.angle_beta   90.00
_cell.angle_gamma   90.00
#
_symmetry.space_group_name_H-M   'P 1'
#
loop_
_entity.id
_entity.type
_entity.pdbx_description
1 polymer ?
#
loop_
_entity_poly.entity_id
_entity_poly.type
_entity_poly.pdbx_seq_one_letter_code
_entity_poly.pdbx_strand_id
1 'polypeptide(L)'
;HYNDTHGHQMGDVVLASVATILKNSVRRGDLTARFGGDEFVVILQKCGKMNALLIGEKLHTAIADEKFPNQEQQPLGNLTCTFGISTFPEDADTRELLLKKADDCLYEGKKRGRNTVVAAEPD
;
A
#
# COMPACT_ATOMS: atom_id res chain seq x y z
N HIS A 1 -8.91 7.65 12.92
CA HIS A 1 -10.32 7.26 12.96
C HIS A 1 -10.50 5.87 13.55
N TYR A 2 -10.06 4.79 12.88
CA TYR A 2 -10.29 3.43 13.37
C TYR A 2 -9.88 3.20 14.84
N ASN A 3 -8.64 3.53 15.18
CA ASN A 3 -8.14 3.36 16.56
C ASN A 3 -8.86 4.25 17.58
N ASP A 4 -9.31 5.43 17.18
CA ASP A 4 -10.04 6.35 18.05
C ASP A 4 -11.44 5.81 18.39
N THR A 5 -12.03 5.02 17.48
CA THR A 5 -13.36 4.43 17.63
C THR A 5 -13.34 3.04 18.27
N HIS A 6 -12.31 2.23 18.00
CA HIS A 6 -12.27 0.80 18.39
C HIS A 6 -11.11 0.43 19.30
N GLY A 7 -10.22 1.36 19.60
CA GLY A 7 -9.01 1.13 20.40
C GLY A 7 -7.88 0.46 19.61
N HIS A 8 -6.67 0.58 20.15
CA HIS A 8 -5.45 0.10 19.49
C HIS A 8 -5.40 -1.41 19.27
N GLN A 9 -5.98 -2.22 20.17
CA GLN A 9 -6.01 -3.67 20.02
C GLN A 9 -6.72 -4.11 18.73
N MET A 10 -7.82 -3.44 18.38
CA MET A 10 -8.53 -3.75 17.14
C MET A 10 -7.78 -3.21 15.92
N GLY A 11 -7.09 -2.08 16.05
CA GLY A 11 -6.16 -1.59 15.04
C GLY A 11 -5.06 -2.59 14.71
N ASP A 12 -4.48 -3.24 15.72
CA ASP A 12 -3.44 -4.25 15.54
C ASP A 12 -3.96 -5.48 14.77
N VAL A 13 -5.23 -5.87 14.98
CA VAL A 13 -5.88 -6.94 14.22
C VAL A 13 -5.99 -6.54 12.73
N VAL A 14 -6.44 -5.33 12.43
CA VAL A 14 -6.52 -4.82 11.05
C VAL A 14 -5.14 -4.82 10.39
N LEU A 15 -4.13 -4.30 11.09
CA LEU A 15 -2.76 -4.23 10.56
C LEU A 15 -2.15 -5.63 10.33
N ALA A 16 -2.46 -6.60 11.20
CA ALA A 16 -2.04 -7.99 11.01
C ALA A 16 -2.72 -8.64 9.79
N SER A 17 -4.00 -8.36 9.56
CA SER A 17 -4.71 -8.82 8.37
C SER A 17 -4.11 -8.21 7.09
N VAL A 18 -3.86 -6.90 7.07
CA VAL A 18 -3.19 -6.22 5.94
C VAL A 18 -1.82 -6.84 5.67
N ALA A 19 -0.98 -7.03 6.71
CA ALA A 19 0.33 -7.64 6.56
C ALA A 19 0.26 -9.06 5.96
N THR A 20 -0.75 -9.84 6.36
CA THR A 20 -1.00 -11.19 5.84
C THR A 20 -1.41 -11.16 4.37
N ILE A 21 -2.30 -10.25 3.99
CA ILE A 21 -2.74 -10.06 2.60
C ILE A 21 -1.55 -9.68 1.70
N LEU A 22 -0.75 -8.71 2.12
CA LEU A 22 0.42 -8.27 1.36
C LEU A 22 1.41 -9.43 1.16
N LYS A 23 1.75 -10.14 2.25
CA LYS A 23 2.70 -11.26 2.22
C LYS A 23 2.22 -12.41 1.33
N ASN A 24 0.93 -12.74 1.35
CA ASN A 24 0.37 -13.84 0.55
C ASN A 24 0.17 -13.46 -0.92
N SER A 25 0.14 -12.16 -1.23
CA SER A 25 -0.14 -11.65 -2.57
C SER A 25 1.10 -11.46 -3.43
N VAL A 26 2.29 -11.42 -2.81
CA VAL A 26 3.60 -11.32 -3.48
C VAL A 26 4.34 -12.67 -3.49
N ARG A 27 5.34 -12.80 -4.36
CA ARG A 27 6.14 -14.04 -4.45
C ARG A 27 7.26 -14.07 -3.41
N ARG A 28 7.79 -15.27 -3.15
CA ARG A 28 8.84 -15.53 -2.15
C ARG A 28 10.11 -14.65 -2.26
N GLY A 29 10.43 -14.14 -3.45
CA GLY A 29 11.60 -13.28 -3.67
C GLY A 29 11.36 -11.79 -3.41
N ASP A 30 10.11 -11.38 -3.24
CA ASP A 30 9.75 -10.00 -2.94
C ASP A 30 9.73 -9.78 -1.42
N LEU A 31 9.88 -8.53 -1.00
CA LEU A 31 9.88 -8.15 0.41
C LEU A 31 8.62 -7.37 0.76
N THR A 32 8.02 -7.68 1.91
CA THR A 32 6.99 -6.86 2.53
C THR A 32 7.49 -6.46 3.92
N ALA A 33 7.41 -5.18 4.24
CA ALA A 33 7.80 -4.63 5.53
C ALA A 33 6.77 -3.61 6.04
N ARG A 34 6.58 -3.54 7.36
CA ARG A 34 5.89 -2.43 8.00
C ARG A 34 6.92 -1.33 8.27
N PHE A 35 6.70 -0.16 7.67
CA PHE A 35 7.66 0.94 7.72
C PHE A 35 7.47 1.79 8.99
N GLY A 36 6.23 2.01 9.39
CA GLY A 36 5.86 2.70 10.63
C GLY A 36 4.34 2.79 10.73
N GLY A 37 3.77 2.89 11.94
CA GLY A 37 2.32 3.11 12.10
C GLY A 37 1.46 2.15 11.25
N ASP A 38 0.71 2.70 10.30
CA ASP A 38 -0.12 2.02 9.30
C ASP A 38 0.52 1.95 7.89
N GLU A 39 1.79 2.29 7.78
CA GLU A 39 2.55 2.34 6.53
C GLU A 39 3.29 1.04 6.25
N PHE A 40 3.15 0.55 5.02
CA PHE A 40 3.78 -0.67 4.53
C PHE A 40 4.56 -0.39 3.26
N VAL A 41 5.66 -1.12 3.07
CA VAL A 41 6.48 -1.10 1.87
C VAL A 41 6.56 -2.49 1.27
N VAL A 42 6.37 -2.58 -0.05
CA VAL A 42 6.53 -3.80 -0.84
C VAL A 42 7.65 -3.58 -1.86
N ILE A 43 8.72 -4.35 -1.78
CA ILE A 43 9.84 -4.31 -2.72
C ILE A 43 9.74 -5.49 -3.68
N LEU A 44 9.46 -5.20 -4.94
CA LEU A 44 9.35 -6.18 -6.01
C LEU A 44 10.69 -6.31 -6.74
N GLN A 45 11.32 -7.48 -6.68
CA GLN A 45 12.59 -7.68 -7.40
C GLN A 45 12.36 -7.85 -8.90
N LYS A 46 13.31 -7.49 -9.78
CA LYS A 46 13.23 -7.80 -11.23
C LYS A 46 11.84 -7.51 -11.85
N CYS A 47 11.22 -6.39 -11.46
CA CYS A 47 9.85 -6.04 -11.80
C CYS A 47 9.83 -4.69 -12.49
N GLY A 48 9.38 -4.64 -13.74
CA GLY A 48 9.18 -3.39 -14.47
C GLY A 48 7.91 -2.68 -14.04
N LYS A 49 7.79 -1.38 -14.39
CA LYS A 49 6.70 -0.50 -13.97
C LYS A 49 5.30 -1.05 -14.23
N MET A 50 5.05 -1.57 -15.43
CA MET A 50 3.74 -2.16 -15.77
C MET A 50 3.37 -3.34 -14.86
N ASN A 51 4.32 -4.23 -14.56
CA ASN A 51 4.06 -5.35 -13.66
C ASN A 51 3.91 -4.89 -12.20
N ALA A 52 4.67 -3.87 -11.79
CA ALA A 52 4.54 -3.27 -10.47
C ALA A 52 3.15 -2.65 -10.28
N LEU A 53 2.63 -1.96 -11.30
CA LEU A 53 1.26 -1.44 -11.33
C LEU A 53 0.21 -2.54 -11.21
N LEU A 54 0.32 -3.60 -12.02
CA LEU A 54 -0.62 -4.75 -11.93
C LEU A 54 -0.60 -5.41 -10.55
N ILE A 55 0.58 -5.54 -9.94
CA ILE A 55 0.72 -6.07 -8.57
C ILE A 55 0.11 -5.09 -7.56
N GLY A 56 0.37 -3.78 -7.69
CA GLY A 56 -0.22 -2.74 -6.85
C GLY A 56 -1.74 -2.77 -6.88
N GLU A 57 -2.35 -2.84 -8.07
CA GLU A 57 -3.80 -2.98 -8.24
C GLU A 57 -4.33 -4.26 -7.62
N LYS A 58 -3.64 -5.40 -7.81
CA LYS A 58 -4.01 -6.66 -7.16
C LYS A 58 -4.00 -6.54 -5.64
N LEU A 59 -2.98 -5.91 -5.06
CA LEU A 59 -2.86 -5.69 -3.61
C LEU A 59 -3.96 -4.76 -3.10
N HIS A 60 -4.22 -3.69 -3.85
CA HIS A 60 -5.29 -2.74 -3.57
C HIS A 60 -6.66 -3.41 -3.53
N THR A 61 -7.02 -4.18 -4.57
CA THR A 61 -8.26 -4.95 -4.61
C THR A 61 -8.33 -5.98 -3.49
N ALA A 62 -7.25 -6.72 -3.23
CA ALA A 62 -7.24 -7.74 -2.17
C ALA A 62 -7.48 -7.14 -0.77
N ILE A 63 -6.99 -5.93 -0.50
CA ILE A 63 -7.28 -5.21 0.74
C ILE A 63 -8.72 -4.67 0.74
N ALA A 64 -9.18 -4.09 -0.36
CA ALA A 64 -10.53 -3.52 -0.45
C ALA A 64 -11.65 -4.57 -0.34
N ASP A 65 -11.37 -5.82 -0.76
CA ASP A 65 -12.29 -6.96 -0.69
C ASP A 65 -12.26 -7.69 0.67
N GLU A 66 -11.25 -7.44 1.50
CA GLU A 66 -11.16 -8.04 2.83
C GLU A 66 -12.25 -7.48 3.75
N LYS A 67 -12.85 -8.36 4.57
CA LYS A 67 -13.82 -7.95 5.58
C LYS A 67 -13.12 -7.68 6.90
N PHE A 68 -12.73 -6.44 7.12
CA PHE A 68 -12.14 -6.04 8.40
C PHE A 68 -13.20 -5.90 9.50
N PRO A 69 -12.86 -6.22 10.76
CA PRO A 69 -13.76 -6.00 11.89
C PRO A 69 -14.23 -4.53 11.98
N ASN A 70 -15.51 -4.30 12.22
CA ASN A 70 -16.12 -2.99 12.41
C ASN A 70 -15.88 -1.96 11.27
N GLN A 71 -15.52 -2.41 10.06
CA GLN A 71 -15.21 -1.51 8.95
C GLN A 71 -16.42 -0.68 8.50
N GLU A 72 -17.65 -1.16 8.76
CA GLU A 72 -18.89 -0.45 8.48
C GLU A 72 -19.01 0.87 9.26
N GLN A 73 -18.23 1.04 10.32
CA GLN A 73 -18.18 2.25 11.16
C GLN A 73 -17.13 3.25 10.68
N GLN A 74 -16.36 2.92 9.64
CA GLN A 74 -15.41 3.83 9.01
C GLN A 74 -16.10 4.71 7.97
N PRO A 75 -15.51 5.85 7.57
CA PRO A 75 -16.00 6.65 6.46
C PRO A 75 -16.20 5.77 5.21
N LEU A 76 -17.34 5.91 4.55
CA LEU A 76 -17.76 5.10 3.40
C LEU A 76 -17.98 3.60 3.70
N GLY A 77 -17.95 3.19 4.98
CA GLY A 77 -18.22 1.83 5.43
C GLY A 77 -17.17 0.80 5.00
N ASN A 78 -15.97 1.24 4.64
CA ASN A 78 -14.89 0.34 4.22
C ASN A 78 -13.52 0.80 4.70
N LEU A 79 -12.60 -0.15 4.88
CA LEU A 79 -11.18 0.10 5.05
C LEU A 79 -10.47 -0.11 3.71
N THR A 80 -9.77 0.92 3.26
CA THR A 80 -9.08 0.94 1.97
C THR A 80 -7.64 1.34 2.16
N CYS A 81 -6.85 1.18 1.10
CA CYS A 81 -5.44 1.56 1.08
C CYS A 81 -5.17 2.48 -0.11
N THR A 82 -4.04 3.17 -0.09
CA THR A 82 -3.55 3.92 -1.24
C THR A 82 -2.12 3.49 -1.47
N PHE A 83 -1.74 3.27 -2.73
CA PHE A 83 -0.40 2.84 -3.10
C PHE A 83 0.28 3.91 -3.95
N GLY A 84 1.54 4.18 -3.63
CA GLY A 84 2.46 4.89 -4.51
C GLY A 84 3.51 3.91 -5.04
N ILE A 85 3.79 3.99 -6.35
CA ILE A 85 4.67 3.07 -7.05
C ILE A 85 5.79 3.85 -7.74
N SER A 86 7.02 3.37 -7.59
CA SER A 86 8.20 3.82 -8.33
C SER A 86 9.06 2.61 -8.69
N THR A 87 9.91 2.78 -9.70
CA THR A 87 10.77 1.71 -10.24
C THR A 87 12.19 2.18 -10.50
N PHE A 88 13.14 1.30 -10.27
CA PHE A 88 14.55 1.51 -10.57
C PHE A 88 14.94 0.76 -11.86
N PRO A 89 15.71 1.37 -12.78
CA PRO A 89 16.28 2.72 -12.72
C PRO A 89 15.38 3.80 -13.36
N GLU A 90 14.16 3.48 -13.80
CA GLU A 90 13.33 4.36 -14.62
C GLU A 90 12.90 5.66 -13.93
N ASP A 91 12.54 5.60 -12.64
CA ASP A 91 12.02 6.74 -11.87
C ASP A 91 13.06 7.35 -10.92
N ALA A 92 14.15 6.62 -10.69
CA ALA A 92 15.16 6.96 -9.70
C ALA A 92 16.47 6.19 -9.93
N ASP A 93 17.58 6.82 -9.60
CA ASP A 93 18.95 6.28 -9.68
C ASP A 93 19.53 5.89 -8.30
N THR A 94 18.85 6.23 -7.21
CA THR A 94 19.22 5.92 -5.83
C THR A 94 18.04 5.33 -5.07
N ARG A 95 18.33 4.56 -4.00
CA ARG A 95 17.28 3.98 -3.15
C ARG A 95 16.48 5.07 -2.42
N GLU A 96 17.13 6.16 -2.04
CA GLU A 96 16.51 7.29 -1.36
C GLU A 96 15.51 7.99 -2.29
N LEU A 97 15.91 8.24 -3.54
CA LEU A 97 15.03 8.84 -4.54
C LEU A 97 13.90 7.88 -4.94
N LEU A 98 14.17 6.57 -5.02
CA LEU A 98 13.15 5.56 -5.31
C LEU A 98 12.03 5.57 -4.28
N LEU A 99 12.38 5.53 -2.99
CA LEU A 99 11.41 5.62 -1.89
C LEU A 99 10.69 6.96 -1.90
N LYS A 100 11.40 8.06 -2.12
CA LYS A 100 10.80 9.39 -2.20
C LYS A 100 9.76 9.49 -3.33
N LYS A 101 10.05 8.99 -4.53
CA LYS A 101 9.11 9.01 -5.66
C LYS A 101 7.85 8.17 -5.38
N ALA A 102 8.00 7.02 -4.70
CA ALA A 102 6.84 6.23 -4.27
C ALA A 102 6.00 6.98 -3.24
N ASP A 103 6.62 7.65 -2.26
CA ASP A 103 5.92 8.47 -1.26
C ASP A 103 5.20 9.68 -1.89
N ASP A 104 5.85 10.37 -2.82
CA ASP A 104 5.25 11.47 -3.57
C ASP A 104 3.98 10.98 -4.32
N CYS A 105 4.03 9.82 -4.95
CA CYS A 105 2.86 9.19 -5.61
C CYS A 105 1.76 8.82 -4.61
N LEU A 106 2.13 8.24 -3.47
CA LEU A 106 1.21 7.89 -2.39
C LEU A 106 0.48 9.15 -1.89
N TYR A 107 1.22 10.23 -1.70
CA TYR A 107 0.69 11.52 -1.28
C TYR A 107 -0.27 12.11 -2.31
N GLU A 108 0.07 12.06 -3.60
CA GLU A 108 -0.85 12.47 -4.67
C GLU A 108 -2.13 11.61 -4.71
N GLY A 109 -2.03 10.29 -4.50
CA GLY A 109 -3.20 9.43 -4.35
C GLY A 109 -4.09 9.83 -3.16
N LYS A 110 -3.48 10.18 -2.02
CA LYS A 110 -4.21 10.68 -0.84
C LYS A 110 -4.92 12.01 -1.13
N LYS A 111 -4.31 12.91 -1.91
CA LYS A 111 -4.96 14.17 -2.35
C LYS A 111 -6.12 13.95 -3.31
N ARG A 112 -6.02 12.94 -4.19
CA ARG A 112 -7.05 12.59 -5.18
C ARG A 112 -8.28 11.88 -4.59
N GLY A 113 -8.28 11.58 -3.30
CA GLY A 113 -9.41 10.96 -2.62
C GLY A 113 -9.12 9.63 -1.93
N ARG A 114 -7.85 9.15 -1.95
CA ARG A 114 -7.43 7.83 -1.43
C ARG A 114 -8.03 6.68 -2.25
N ASN A 115 -7.95 5.45 -1.74
CA ASN A 115 -8.47 4.23 -2.38
C ASN A 115 -8.05 4.12 -3.86
N THR A 116 -6.75 4.27 -4.10
CA THR A 116 -6.20 4.36 -5.46
C THR A 116 -4.73 3.91 -5.51
N VAL A 117 -4.28 3.61 -6.71
CA VAL A 117 -2.88 3.29 -7.03
C VAL A 117 -2.34 4.39 -7.94
N VAL A 118 -1.19 4.95 -7.61
CA VAL A 118 -0.52 5.99 -8.39
C VAL A 118 0.93 5.54 -8.66
N ALA A 119 1.35 5.59 -9.93
CA ALA A 119 2.74 5.35 -10.31
C ALA A 119 3.44 6.65 -10.69
N ALA A 120 4.76 6.67 -10.47
CA ALA A 120 5.63 7.72 -10.94
C ALA A 120 5.63 7.75 -12.47
N GLU A 121 5.53 8.97 -13.01
CA GLU A 121 5.79 9.23 -14.41
C GLU A 121 7.31 9.29 -14.61
N PRO A 122 7.84 8.74 -15.73
CA PRO A 122 9.24 8.90 -16.07
C PRO A 122 9.58 10.39 -16.19
N ASP A 123 10.76 10.78 -15.70
CA ASP A 123 11.30 12.13 -15.91
C ASP A 123 11.75 12.35 -17.38
#